data_AF-A0A336N0Y7-F1
#
_entry.id   AF-A0A336N0Y7-F1
#
_cell.length_a   1.000
_cell.length_b   1.000
_cell.length_c   1.000
_cell.angle_alpha   90.00
_cell.angle_beta   90.00
_cell.angle_gamma   90.00
#
_symmetry.space_group_name_H-M   'P 1'
#
loop_
_entity.id
_entity.type
_entity.pdbx_description
1 polymer ?
#
loop_
_entity_poly.entity_id
_entity_poly.type
_entity_poly.pdbx_seq_one_letter_code
_entity_poly.pdbx_strand_id
1 'polypeptide(L)'
;SSWVPCVYNINSFASTFLFSLETQTTIGFGVRATTEECPEALFIVCLQSVFGLIMQAFMVGIVFAKMTRPKQRAQTLLFSKSAVICQRDGQLCLMFRIGDMRKSHIIGANIRAQLIRTRSTQEGERITYHSTELKLETDGCGSDIFFVWPMIVVHKITSDSPFWNMSPADFIQDKFEIVVILEGIVESTGQTTQARTSYINSEIKWGHRFDQIVSFNKAKQHYEINYSRFNSVFQVDTPLCSAQVLDSVAKDIENEKFCSKRRLSVPMDRRFMKKYSM
;
A
#
# COMPACT_ATOMS: atom_id res chain seq x y z
N SER A 1 28.29 67.46 -32.46
CA SER A 1 27.08 66.91 -31.81
C SER A 1 27.52 65.74 -30.96
N SER A 2 27.34 65.81 -29.63
CA SER A 2 27.65 64.72 -28.70
C SER A 2 26.44 63.80 -28.61
N TRP A 3 26.40 62.76 -29.42
CA TRP A 3 25.35 61.74 -29.34
C TRP A 3 25.60 60.84 -28.12
N VAL A 4 24.58 60.68 -27.28
CA VAL A 4 24.61 59.79 -26.12
C VAL A 4 23.79 58.54 -26.48
N PRO A 5 24.36 57.33 -26.38
CA PRO A 5 23.64 56.09 -26.68
C PRO A 5 22.64 55.75 -25.58
N CYS A 6 21.53 55.09 -25.93
CA CYS A 6 20.55 54.60 -24.97
C CYS A 6 21.13 53.63 -23.91
N VAL A 7 22.20 52.89 -24.27
CA VAL A 7 22.94 52.01 -23.37
C VAL A 7 24.43 52.10 -23.71
N TYR A 8 25.28 52.30 -22.72
CA TYR A 8 26.73 52.36 -22.92
C TYR A 8 27.33 51.01 -23.35
N ASN A 9 28.38 51.07 -24.17
CA ASN A 9 29.22 49.92 -24.54
C ASN A 9 28.49 48.76 -25.25
N ILE A 10 27.49 49.09 -26.08
CA ILE A 10 26.88 48.15 -27.03
C ILE A 10 27.57 48.27 -28.39
N ASN A 11 28.37 47.26 -28.73
CA ASN A 11 29.19 47.21 -29.96
C ASN A 11 28.75 46.10 -30.93
N SER A 12 28.00 45.10 -30.46
CA SER A 12 27.56 43.93 -31.22
C SER A 12 26.35 43.26 -30.57
N PHE A 13 25.74 42.29 -31.27
CA PHE A 13 24.68 41.44 -30.69
C PHE A 13 25.12 40.75 -29.39
N ALA A 14 26.38 40.32 -29.31
CA ALA A 14 26.93 39.68 -28.11
C ALA A 14 26.93 40.64 -26.91
N SER A 15 27.27 41.92 -27.09
CA SER A 15 27.18 42.91 -26.01
C SER A 15 25.75 43.21 -25.58
N THR A 16 24.78 43.19 -26.50
CA THR A 16 23.35 43.33 -26.18
C THR A 16 22.82 42.14 -25.40
N PHE A 17 23.22 40.91 -25.78
CA PHE A 17 22.87 39.70 -25.04
C PHE A 17 23.46 39.70 -23.63
N LEU A 18 24.73 40.10 -23.48
CA LEU A 18 25.37 40.23 -22.17
C LEU A 18 24.66 41.25 -21.30
N PHE A 19 24.30 42.42 -21.84
CA PHE A 19 23.49 43.40 -21.11
C PHE A 19 22.15 42.82 -20.66
N SER A 20 21.40 42.15 -21.56
CA SER A 20 20.13 41.53 -21.21
C SER A 20 20.28 40.46 -20.11
N LEU A 21 21.33 39.64 -20.17
CA LEU A 21 21.64 38.64 -19.14
C LEU A 21 21.99 39.30 -17.81
N GLU A 22 22.86 40.30 -17.80
CA GLU A 22 23.28 41.05 -16.61
C GLU A 22 22.10 41.72 -15.92
N THR A 23 21.18 42.30 -16.70
CA THR A 23 19.95 42.92 -16.19
C THR A 23 18.96 41.86 -15.66
N GLN A 24 18.75 40.76 -16.39
CA GLN A 24 17.78 39.73 -15.98
C GLN A 24 18.23 38.93 -14.76
N THR A 25 19.52 38.62 -14.66
CA THR A 25 20.09 37.92 -13.49
C THR A 25 20.46 38.87 -12.36
N THR A 26 20.27 40.19 -12.55
CA THR A 26 20.60 41.25 -11.58
C THR A 26 22.07 41.26 -11.15
N ILE A 27 22.99 40.82 -12.01
CA ILE A 27 24.43 40.85 -11.75
C ILE A 27 24.96 42.28 -11.85
N GLY A 28 24.59 42.98 -12.93
CA GLY A 28 24.87 44.40 -13.14
C GLY A 28 26.33 44.82 -12.95
N PHE A 29 27.25 44.35 -13.81
CA PHE A 29 28.68 44.69 -13.69
C PHE A 29 29.00 46.18 -13.87
N GLY A 30 28.04 46.99 -14.37
CA GLY A 30 28.16 48.45 -14.47
C GLY A 30 28.92 48.95 -15.70
N VAL A 31 29.55 48.07 -16.48
CA VAL A 31 30.21 48.43 -17.76
C VAL A 31 29.19 48.76 -18.85
N ARG A 32 28.00 48.16 -18.80
CA ARG A 32 26.87 48.41 -19.70
C ARG A 32 25.71 48.94 -18.87
N ALA A 33 25.34 50.20 -19.08
CA ALA A 33 24.32 50.88 -18.29
C ALA A 33 23.39 51.69 -19.20
N THR A 34 22.09 51.67 -18.90
CA THR A 34 21.06 52.43 -19.60
C THR A 34 21.18 53.92 -19.26
N THR A 35 20.97 54.78 -20.24
CA THR A 35 20.93 56.25 -20.08
C THR A 35 19.50 56.76 -20.04
N GLU A 36 19.31 57.99 -19.55
CA GLU A 36 18.00 58.66 -19.47
C GLU A 36 17.50 59.25 -20.80
N GLU A 37 18.34 59.28 -21.83
CA GLU A 37 18.02 59.85 -23.16
C GLU A 37 16.90 59.11 -23.91
N CYS A 38 16.75 57.80 -23.68
CA CYS A 38 15.85 56.93 -24.43
C CYS A 38 14.78 56.32 -23.51
N PRO A 39 13.56 56.88 -23.44
CA PRO A 39 12.49 56.36 -22.57
C PRO A 39 12.04 54.94 -22.96
N GLU A 40 12.18 54.56 -24.24
CA GLU A 40 11.88 53.20 -24.70
C GLU A 40 12.80 52.15 -24.07
N ALA A 41 14.08 52.48 -23.85
CA ALA A 41 15.04 51.56 -23.24
C ALA A 41 14.71 51.32 -21.76
N LEU A 42 14.30 52.38 -21.04
CA LEU A 42 13.83 52.27 -19.67
C LEU A 42 12.58 51.39 -19.57
N PHE A 43 11.60 51.59 -20.45
CA PHE A 43 10.39 50.77 -20.48
C PHE A 43 10.69 49.29 -20.74
N ILE A 44 11.57 48.98 -21.70
CA ILE A 44 11.98 47.61 -22.01
C ILE A 44 12.70 46.96 -20.82
N VAL A 45 13.62 47.67 -20.17
CA VAL A 45 14.35 47.16 -18.99
C VAL A 45 13.39 46.91 -17.82
N CYS A 46 12.42 47.79 -17.58
CA CYS A 46 11.37 47.59 -16.59
C CYS A 46 10.53 46.35 -16.91
N LEU A 47 10.07 46.21 -18.16
CA LEU A 47 9.28 45.07 -18.60
C LEU A 47 10.08 43.76 -18.47
N GLN A 48 11.34 43.74 -18.92
CA GLN A 48 12.24 42.60 -18.80
C GLN A 48 12.43 42.21 -17.33
N SER A 49 12.57 43.19 -16.43
CA SER A 49 12.74 42.93 -14.99
C SER A 49 11.49 42.28 -14.38
N VAL A 50 10.29 42.78 -14.71
CA VAL A 50 9.02 42.21 -14.24
C VAL A 50 8.84 40.77 -14.74
N PHE A 51 9.03 40.54 -16.04
CA PHE A 51 8.92 39.19 -16.62
C PHE A 51 10.00 38.24 -16.10
N GLY A 52 11.22 38.74 -15.90
CA GLY A 52 12.32 37.97 -15.31
C GLY A 52 11.98 37.46 -13.91
N LEU A 53 11.43 38.32 -13.06
CA LEU A 53 11.00 37.94 -11.71
C LEU A 53 9.87 36.92 -11.74
N ILE A 54 8.87 37.08 -12.63
CA ILE A 54 7.77 36.11 -12.77
C ILE A 54 8.30 34.74 -13.20
N MET A 55 9.18 34.70 -14.20
CA MET A 55 9.77 33.45 -14.70
C MET A 55 10.64 32.77 -13.64
N GLN A 56 11.44 33.55 -12.90
CA GLN A 56 12.26 33.03 -11.82
C GLN A 56 11.40 32.46 -10.68
N ALA A 57 10.36 33.18 -10.25
CA ALA A 57 9.43 32.71 -9.23
C ALA A 57 8.74 31.39 -9.66
N PHE A 58 8.33 31.30 -10.93
CA PHE A 58 7.70 30.10 -11.46
C PHE A 58 8.66 28.90 -11.51
N MET A 59 9.91 29.10 -11.96
CA MET A 59 10.93 28.05 -11.99
C MET A 59 11.26 27.54 -10.58
N VAL A 60 11.50 28.45 -9.63
CA VAL A 60 11.74 28.07 -8.23
C VAL A 60 10.53 27.34 -7.65
N GLY A 61 9.31 27.82 -7.92
CA GLY A 61 8.06 27.19 -7.50
C GLY A 61 7.91 25.76 -8.03
N ILE A 62 8.16 25.52 -9.32
CA ILE A 62 8.11 24.17 -9.92
C ILE A 62 9.17 23.26 -9.30
N VAL A 63 10.41 23.73 -9.17
CA VAL A 63 11.50 22.93 -8.59
C VAL A 63 11.16 22.55 -7.15
N PHE A 64 10.69 23.51 -6.34
CA PHE A 64 10.27 23.26 -4.97
C PHE A 64 9.08 22.29 -4.89
N ALA A 65 8.04 22.47 -5.71
CA ALA A 65 6.89 21.56 -5.78
C ALA A 65 7.30 20.13 -6.19
N LYS A 66 8.28 20.00 -7.10
CA LYS A 66 8.80 18.70 -7.53
C LYS A 66 9.66 18.04 -6.44
N MET A 67 10.46 18.80 -5.70
CA MET A 67 11.28 18.29 -4.60
C MET A 67 10.45 17.88 -3.38
N THR A 68 9.37 18.62 -3.09
CA THR A 68 8.47 18.29 -1.97
C THR A 68 7.55 17.12 -2.25
N ARG A 69 7.39 16.68 -3.52
CA ARG A 69 6.54 15.54 -3.86
C ARG A 69 7.13 14.23 -3.29
N PRO A 70 6.36 13.43 -2.53
CA PRO A 70 6.89 12.34 -1.71
C PRO A 70 7.02 11.04 -2.51
N LYS A 71 7.53 11.09 -3.75
CA LYS A 71 7.54 9.93 -4.66
C LYS A 71 8.47 8.80 -4.19
N GLN A 72 9.49 9.11 -3.39
CA GLN A 72 10.44 8.12 -2.86
C GLN A 72 9.91 7.32 -1.66
N ARG A 73 8.83 7.76 -0.99
CA ARG A 73 8.33 7.11 0.22
C ARG A 73 7.50 5.86 -0.07
N ALA A 74 6.75 5.82 -1.18
CA ALA A 74 6.05 4.60 -1.59
C ALA A 74 7.02 3.42 -1.83
N GLN A 75 8.31 3.67 -2.08
CA GLN A 75 9.34 2.63 -2.25
C GLN A 75 9.83 2.03 -0.93
N THR A 76 9.58 2.66 0.21
CA THR A 76 10.00 2.13 1.52
C THR A 76 8.92 1.31 2.23
N LEU A 77 7.69 1.40 1.72
CA LEU A 77 6.58 0.52 2.06
C LEU A 77 6.79 -0.83 1.37
N LEU A 78 7.00 -1.86 2.15
CA LEU A 78 7.22 -3.22 1.68
C LEU A 78 5.95 -4.04 1.80
N PHE A 79 5.69 -4.81 0.76
CA PHE A 79 4.74 -5.91 0.76
C PHE A 79 5.50 -7.22 0.64
N SER A 80 4.96 -8.30 1.22
CA SER A 80 5.47 -9.65 1.00
C SER A 80 5.47 -9.98 -0.49
N LYS A 81 6.48 -10.72 -0.97
CA LYS A 81 6.52 -11.21 -2.35
C LYS A 81 5.45 -12.26 -2.68
N SER A 82 4.93 -12.93 -1.67
CA SER A 82 3.91 -13.97 -1.83
C SER A 82 2.86 -13.80 -0.75
N ALA A 83 1.60 -13.99 -1.12
CA ALA A 83 0.53 -14.18 -0.15
C ALA A 83 0.48 -15.66 0.25
N VAL A 84 -0.03 -15.95 1.44
CA VAL A 84 -0.12 -17.31 1.95
C VAL A 84 -1.52 -17.61 2.43
N ILE A 85 -1.97 -18.86 2.26
CA ILE A 85 -3.22 -19.35 2.80
C ILE A 85 -2.90 -20.42 3.84
N CYS A 86 -3.42 -20.27 5.05
CA CYS A 86 -3.37 -21.32 6.05
C CYS A 86 -4.61 -21.30 6.94
N GLN A 87 -4.80 -22.38 7.70
CA GLN A 87 -5.80 -22.41 8.75
C GLN A 87 -5.30 -21.62 9.98
N ARG A 88 -6.11 -20.69 10.49
CA ARG A 88 -5.87 -19.93 11.74
C ARG A 88 -7.16 -19.94 12.56
N ASP A 89 -7.07 -20.39 13.81
CA ASP A 89 -8.21 -20.50 14.74
C ASP A 89 -9.42 -21.26 14.14
N GLY A 90 -9.13 -22.33 13.40
CA GLY A 90 -10.15 -23.18 12.77
C GLY A 90 -10.66 -22.67 11.42
N GLN A 91 -10.35 -21.45 10.99
CA GLN A 91 -10.80 -20.86 9.73
C GLN A 91 -9.68 -20.78 8.70
N LEU A 92 -10.01 -20.86 7.40
CA LEU A 92 -9.04 -20.59 6.34
C LEU A 92 -8.86 -19.09 6.14
N CYS A 93 -7.60 -18.64 6.11
CA CYS A 93 -7.26 -17.23 6.04
C CYS A 93 -6.23 -16.99 4.94
N LEU A 94 -6.50 -16.01 4.08
CA LEU A 94 -5.52 -15.45 3.15
C LEU A 94 -4.75 -14.34 3.85
N MET A 95 -3.43 -14.37 3.77
CA MET A 95 -2.58 -13.46 4.51
C MET A 95 -1.46 -12.91 3.64
N PHE A 96 -1.13 -11.65 3.86
CA PHE A 96 0.06 -11.03 3.30
C PHE A 96 0.69 -10.10 4.33
N ARG A 97 1.99 -9.87 4.20
CA ARG A 97 2.76 -9.06 5.15
C ARG A 97 3.00 -7.68 4.58
N ILE A 98 2.85 -6.67 5.43
CA ILE A 98 3.21 -5.28 5.17
C ILE A 98 4.28 -4.84 6.16
N GLY A 99 5.15 -3.93 5.76
CA GLY A 99 6.14 -3.32 6.66
C GLY A 99 6.71 -2.02 6.13
N ASP A 100 7.17 -1.14 7.01
CA ASP A 100 7.95 0.04 6.65
C ASP A 100 9.43 -0.25 6.91
N MET A 101 10.32 0.13 5.99
CA MET A 101 11.78 0.10 6.23
C MET A 101 12.29 1.31 7.00
N ARG A 102 11.53 2.42 7.03
CA ARG A 102 11.93 3.65 7.72
C ARG A 102 11.43 3.67 9.16
N LYS A 103 12.10 4.47 9.99
CA LYS A 103 11.73 4.69 11.41
C LYS A 103 10.60 5.69 11.62
N SER A 104 10.39 6.58 10.66
CA SER A 104 9.31 7.58 10.69
C SER A 104 7.96 6.92 10.49
N HIS A 105 6.91 7.45 11.12
CA HIS A 105 5.61 6.81 11.11
C HIS A 105 4.75 7.21 9.91
N ILE A 106 3.83 6.31 9.54
CA ILE A 106 2.73 6.60 8.63
C ILE A 106 1.48 6.73 9.49
N ILE A 107 0.91 7.92 9.50
CA ILE A 107 -0.25 8.28 10.31
C ILE A 107 -1.51 7.97 9.50
N GLY A 108 -2.53 7.39 10.17
CA GLY A 108 -3.81 7.08 9.52
C GLY A 108 -3.65 6.08 8.39
N ALA A 109 -2.82 5.05 8.59
CA ALA A 109 -2.63 4.01 7.61
C ALA A 109 -3.92 3.19 7.46
N ASN A 110 -4.42 3.10 6.23
CA ASN A 110 -5.61 2.36 5.85
C ASN A 110 -5.24 1.38 4.73
N ILE A 111 -5.69 0.14 4.85
CA ILE A 111 -5.41 -0.89 3.85
C ILE A 111 -6.69 -1.42 3.23
N ARG A 112 -6.66 -1.56 1.90
CA ARG A 112 -7.74 -2.11 1.09
C ARG A 112 -7.21 -3.18 0.17
N ALA A 113 -8.00 -4.21 -0.07
CA ALA A 113 -7.71 -5.24 -1.06
C ALA A 113 -8.90 -5.44 -1.98
N GLN A 114 -8.64 -5.49 -3.28
CA GLN A 114 -9.65 -5.71 -4.31
C GLN A 114 -9.28 -6.95 -5.10
N LEU A 115 -10.23 -7.89 -5.17
CA LEU A 115 -10.16 -9.02 -6.08
C LEU A 115 -10.64 -8.59 -7.46
N ILE A 116 -9.77 -8.69 -8.45
CA ILE A 116 -10.09 -8.45 -9.85
C ILE A 116 -10.21 -9.81 -10.54
N ARG A 117 -11.41 -10.09 -11.05
CA ARG A 117 -11.73 -11.34 -11.75
C ARG A 117 -12.71 -11.07 -12.89
N THR A 118 -12.63 -11.87 -13.95
CA THR A 118 -13.67 -11.87 -14.99
C THR A 118 -14.92 -12.60 -14.49
N ARG A 119 -16.07 -11.92 -14.54
CA ARG A 119 -17.37 -12.47 -14.15
C ARG A 119 -18.35 -12.38 -15.31
N SER A 120 -19.16 -13.41 -15.51
CA SER A 120 -20.34 -13.36 -16.38
C SER A 120 -21.59 -13.15 -15.53
N THR A 121 -22.47 -12.23 -15.94
CA THR A 121 -23.75 -11.98 -15.28
C THR A 121 -24.79 -13.03 -15.69
N GLN A 122 -25.92 -13.08 -14.99
CA GLN A 122 -27.00 -14.03 -15.31
C GLN A 122 -27.66 -13.70 -16.66
N GLU A 123 -27.60 -12.44 -17.06
CA GLU A 123 -28.10 -11.88 -18.31
C GLU A 123 -27.15 -12.14 -19.50
N GLY A 124 -25.99 -12.77 -19.25
CA GLY A 124 -25.00 -13.13 -20.28
C GLY A 124 -23.94 -12.07 -20.58
N GLU A 125 -23.93 -10.95 -19.86
CA GLU A 125 -22.88 -9.93 -20.01
C GLU A 125 -21.57 -10.43 -19.40
N ARG A 126 -20.46 -10.27 -20.13
CA ARG A 126 -19.12 -10.65 -19.65
C ARG A 126 -18.36 -9.41 -19.17
N ILE A 127 -18.19 -9.29 -17.85
CA ILE A 127 -17.45 -8.21 -17.21
C ILE A 127 -16.00 -8.66 -17.00
N THR A 128 -15.08 -8.13 -17.80
CA THR A 128 -13.66 -8.54 -17.79
C THR A 128 -12.94 -8.20 -16.48
N TYR A 129 -13.23 -7.03 -15.90
CA TYR A 129 -12.57 -6.50 -14.70
C TYR A 129 -13.57 -6.26 -13.57
N HIS A 130 -14.26 -7.30 -13.13
CA HIS A 130 -15.13 -7.18 -11.97
C HIS A 130 -14.26 -7.08 -10.71
N SER A 131 -14.32 -5.92 -10.04
CA SER A 131 -13.62 -5.68 -8.79
C SER A 131 -14.55 -5.95 -7.61
N THR A 132 -14.10 -6.79 -6.67
CA THR A 132 -14.81 -7.09 -5.42
C THR A 132 -13.88 -6.81 -4.25
N GLU A 133 -14.33 -6.00 -3.30
CA GLU A 133 -13.54 -5.68 -2.11
C GLU A 133 -13.46 -6.86 -1.14
N LEU A 134 -12.25 -7.16 -0.67
CA LEU A 134 -11.99 -8.19 0.33
C LEU A 134 -11.98 -7.55 1.72
N LYS A 135 -12.78 -8.10 2.65
CA LYS A 135 -12.78 -7.66 4.06
C LYS A 135 -11.45 -8.02 4.72
N LEU A 136 -10.67 -7.01 5.13
CA LEU A 136 -9.38 -7.20 5.79
C LEU A 136 -9.52 -7.01 7.30
N GLU A 137 -8.82 -7.85 8.05
CA GLU A 137 -8.69 -7.77 9.50
C GLU A 137 -7.22 -7.77 9.89
N THR A 138 -6.91 -7.05 10.97
CA THR A 138 -5.58 -7.05 11.59
C THR A 138 -5.76 -7.45 13.05
N ASP A 139 -4.84 -8.22 13.64
CA ASP A 139 -4.97 -8.80 14.99
C ASP A 139 -5.21 -7.74 16.10
N GLY A 140 -6.47 -7.35 16.32
CA GLY A 140 -6.92 -6.37 17.32
C GLY A 140 -7.39 -5.01 16.78
N CYS A 141 -7.26 -4.74 15.48
CA CYS A 141 -7.72 -3.48 14.86
C CYS A 141 -8.50 -3.78 13.57
N GLY A 142 -9.50 -2.96 13.24
CA GLY A 142 -10.26 -3.06 12.01
C GLY A 142 -9.42 -2.71 10.77
N SER A 143 -9.96 -1.87 9.87
CA SER A 143 -9.22 -1.37 8.70
C SER A 143 -8.13 -0.35 9.04
N ASP A 144 -8.23 0.29 10.21
CA ASP A 144 -7.25 1.26 10.68
C ASP A 144 -6.09 0.52 11.36
N ILE A 145 -4.91 0.61 10.75
CA ILE A 145 -3.74 -0.15 11.19
C ILE A 145 -2.76 0.74 11.95
N PHE A 146 -2.33 0.28 13.13
CA PHE A 146 -1.23 0.90 13.86
C PHE A 146 0.12 0.43 13.29
N PHE A 147 0.56 1.08 12.22
CA PHE A 147 1.68 0.65 11.40
C PHE A 147 3.05 1.10 11.94
N VAL A 148 3.46 0.53 13.07
CA VAL A 148 4.78 0.79 13.69
C VAL A 148 5.79 -0.33 13.42
N TRP A 149 5.33 -1.57 13.34
CA TRP A 149 6.13 -2.75 13.01
C TRP A 149 5.50 -3.48 11.82
N PRO A 150 6.24 -4.38 11.13
CA PRO A 150 5.66 -5.24 10.13
C PRO A 150 4.47 -6.03 10.68
N MET A 151 3.35 -6.00 9.98
CA MET A 151 2.12 -6.66 10.36
C MET A 151 1.69 -7.65 9.28
N ILE A 152 1.01 -8.70 9.70
CA ILE A 152 0.34 -9.63 8.79
C ILE A 152 -1.12 -9.18 8.72
N VAL A 153 -1.56 -8.87 7.51
CA VAL A 153 -2.95 -8.52 7.23
C VAL A 153 -3.67 -9.80 6.82
N VAL A 154 -4.85 -10.01 7.39
CA VAL A 154 -5.57 -11.27 7.32
C VAL A 154 -6.93 -11.03 6.67
N HIS A 155 -7.22 -11.77 5.60
CA HIS A 155 -8.55 -11.92 5.05
C HIS A 155 -9.09 -13.28 5.48
N LYS A 156 -10.08 -13.28 6.37
CA LYS A 156 -10.80 -14.50 6.75
C LYS A 156 -11.72 -14.92 5.60
N ILE A 157 -11.56 -16.16 5.15
CA ILE A 157 -12.40 -16.73 4.08
C ILE A 157 -13.69 -17.23 4.73
N THR A 158 -14.65 -16.32 4.88
CA THR A 158 -16.00 -16.63 5.38
C THR A 158 -16.96 -16.90 4.23
N SER A 159 -18.22 -17.23 4.53
CA SER A 159 -19.29 -17.45 3.53
C SER A 159 -19.50 -16.30 2.55
N ASP A 160 -19.17 -15.08 2.97
CA ASP A 160 -19.29 -13.87 2.14
C ASP A 160 -18.07 -13.67 1.24
N SER A 161 -16.98 -14.41 1.46
CA SER A 161 -15.74 -14.27 0.71
C SER A 161 -15.89 -14.88 -0.68
N PRO A 162 -15.36 -14.24 -1.75
CA PRO A 162 -15.34 -14.82 -3.09
C PRO A 162 -14.53 -16.13 -3.17
N PHE A 163 -13.68 -16.41 -2.18
CA PHE A 163 -12.86 -17.62 -2.10
C PHE A 163 -13.52 -18.79 -1.35
N TRP A 164 -14.75 -18.62 -0.85
CA TRP A 164 -15.42 -19.59 0.03
C TRP A 164 -15.50 -21.02 -0.56
N ASN A 165 -15.84 -21.12 -1.85
CA ASN A 165 -16.03 -22.39 -2.54
C ASN A 165 -14.78 -22.87 -3.30
N MET A 166 -13.64 -22.19 -3.17
CA MET A 166 -12.44 -22.50 -3.96
C MET A 166 -11.54 -23.47 -3.20
N SER A 167 -11.13 -24.55 -3.89
CA SER A 167 -10.13 -25.49 -3.41
C SER A 167 -8.70 -25.07 -3.83
N PRO A 168 -7.65 -25.69 -3.27
CA PRO A 168 -6.26 -25.39 -3.69
C PRO A 168 -6.03 -25.63 -5.20
N ALA A 169 -6.70 -26.62 -5.78
CA ALA A 169 -6.60 -26.91 -7.21
C ALA A 169 -7.26 -25.79 -8.05
N ASP A 170 -8.39 -25.28 -7.59
CA ASP A 170 -9.09 -24.18 -8.26
C ASP A 170 -8.28 -22.88 -8.19
N PHE A 171 -7.60 -22.62 -7.08
CA PHE A 171 -6.70 -21.47 -6.94
C PHE A 171 -5.60 -21.43 -8.00
N ILE A 172 -5.10 -22.60 -8.43
CA ILE A 172 -4.05 -22.69 -9.46
C ILE A 172 -4.64 -22.48 -10.86
N GLN A 173 -5.86 -22.97 -11.11
CA GLN A 173 -6.49 -22.91 -12.44
C GLN A 173 -7.20 -21.58 -12.70
N ASP A 174 -7.76 -20.95 -11.67
CA ASP A 174 -8.53 -19.73 -11.81
C ASP A 174 -7.63 -18.53 -12.15
N LYS A 175 -8.20 -17.58 -12.90
CA LYS A 175 -7.51 -16.37 -13.35
C LYS A 175 -8.07 -15.17 -12.62
N PHE A 176 -7.37 -14.79 -11.56
CA PHE A 176 -7.70 -13.61 -10.77
C PHE A 176 -6.42 -12.92 -10.29
N GLU A 177 -6.57 -11.66 -9.90
CA GLU A 177 -5.51 -10.84 -9.35
C GLU A 177 -6.04 -10.11 -8.12
N ILE A 178 -5.31 -10.16 -7.00
CA ILE A 178 -5.64 -9.42 -5.79
C ILE A 178 -4.78 -8.18 -5.76
N VAL A 179 -5.39 -7.02 -5.93
CA VAL A 179 -4.70 -5.72 -5.83
C VAL A 179 -4.84 -5.21 -4.40
N VAL A 180 -3.70 -4.98 -3.74
CA VAL A 180 -3.62 -4.43 -2.39
C VAL A 180 -3.13 -2.99 -2.45
N ILE A 181 -3.83 -2.13 -1.73
CA ILE A 181 -3.59 -0.69 -1.69
C ILE A 181 -3.43 -0.27 -0.24
N LEU A 182 -2.27 0.29 0.09
CA LEU A 182 -1.98 0.90 1.39
C LEU A 182 -1.94 2.42 1.21
N GLU A 183 -2.81 3.11 1.94
CA GLU A 183 -2.88 4.57 1.98
C GLU A 183 -2.51 5.07 3.36
N GLY A 184 -1.86 6.23 3.45
CA GLY A 184 -1.58 6.86 4.73
C GLY A 184 -0.89 8.21 4.57
N ILE A 185 -0.72 8.92 5.67
CA ILE A 185 -0.12 10.26 5.70
C ILE A 185 1.31 10.14 6.21
N VAL A 186 2.25 10.74 5.47
CA VAL A 186 3.66 10.78 5.86
C VAL A 186 3.85 11.83 6.96
N GLU A 187 4.30 11.41 8.14
CA GLU A 187 4.50 12.28 9.31
C GLU A 187 5.33 13.55 9.02
N SER A 188 6.42 13.43 8.26
CA SER A 188 7.35 14.54 8.01
C SER A 188 6.82 15.60 7.03
N THR A 189 5.92 15.25 6.12
CA THR A 189 5.43 16.17 5.07
C THR A 189 3.94 16.47 5.17
N GLY A 190 3.18 15.73 5.96
CA GLY A 190 1.72 15.84 6.03
C GLY A 190 1.00 15.43 4.74
N GLN A 191 1.71 14.89 3.74
CA GLN A 191 1.15 14.51 2.47
C GLN A 191 0.70 13.06 2.47
N THR A 192 -0.38 12.77 1.75
CA THR A 192 -0.87 11.41 1.54
C THR A 192 0.04 10.64 0.59
N THR A 193 0.38 9.41 0.96
CA THR A 193 1.12 8.46 0.13
C THR A 193 0.27 7.22 -0.08
N GLN A 194 0.37 6.64 -1.27
CA GLN A 194 -0.30 5.39 -1.62
C GLN A 194 0.75 4.42 -2.17
N ALA A 195 0.82 3.23 -1.60
CA ALA A 195 1.61 2.12 -2.10
C ALA A 195 0.67 1.00 -2.56
N ARG A 196 1.04 0.33 -3.64
CA ARG A 196 0.21 -0.70 -4.28
C ARG A 196 1.06 -1.90 -4.62
N THR A 197 0.49 -3.08 -4.44
CA THR A 197 1.03 -4.34 -4.92
C THR A 197 -0.12 -5.18 -5.48
N SER A 198 0.20 -6.19 -6.27
CA SER A 198 -0.76 -7.22 -6.63
C SER A 198 -0.23 -8.61 -6.36
N TYR A 199 -1.14 -9.56 -6.22
CA TYR A 199 -0.86 -10.98 -6.09
C TYR A 199 -1.65 -11.73 -7.15
N ILE A 200 -0.93 -12.41 -8.04
CA ILE A 200 -1.53 -13.36 -8.98
C ILE A 200 -1.65 -14.74 -8.34
N ASN A 201 -2.44 -15.61 -8.97
CA ASN A 201 -2.65 -16.99 -8.53
C ASN A 201 -1.35 -17.75 -8.17
N SER A 202 -0.28 -17.63 -8.96
CA SER A 202 1.01 -18.30 -8.72
C SER A 202 1.80 -17.73 -7.53
N GLU A 203 1.47 -16.54 -7.06
CA GLU A 203 2.12 -15.88 -5.92
C GLU A 203 1.40 -16.16 -4.59
N ILE A 204 0.30 -16.90 -4.64
CA ILE A 204 -0.48 -17.32 -3.47
C ILE A 204 -0.08 -18.75 -3.12
N LYS A 205 0.55 -18.93 -1.95
CA LYS A 205 1.02 -20.23 -1.48
C LYS A 205 0.04 -20.85 -0.49
N TRP A 206 -0.60 -21.95 -0.88
CA TRP A 206 -1.46 -22.73 0.01
C TRP A 206 -0.65 -23.53 1.03
N GLY A 207 -1.13 -23.63 2.26
CA GLY A 207 -0.50 -24.41 3.33
C GLY A 207 0.83 -23.82 3.80
N HIS A 208 0.98 -22.49 3.74
CA HIS A 208 2.18 -21.80 4.17
C HIS A 208 1.87 -20.76 5.23
N ARG A 209 2.84 -20.51 6.12
CA ARG A 209 2.81 -19.42 7.10
C ARG A 209 4.06 -18.57 6.96
N PHE A 210 3.95 -17.31 7.37
CA PHE A 210 5.12 -16.42 7.40
C PHE A 210 6.00 -16.69 8.62
N ASP A 211 7.32 -16.64 8.43
CA ASP A 211 8.27 -16.74 9.54
C ASP A 211 8.14 -15.58 10.52
N GLN A 212 8.35 -15.84 11.81
CA GLN A 212 8.41 -14.79 12.82
C GLN A 212 9.69 -13.94 12.61
N ILE A 213 9.52 -12.64 12.41
CA ILE A 213 10.61 -11.70 12.12
C ILE A 213 10.96 -10.77 13.28
N VAL A 214 10.08 -10.68 14.29
CA VAL A 214 10.30 -9.86 15.48
C VAL A 214 10.87 -10.76 16.57
N SER A 215 12.07 -10.42 17.04
CA SER A 215 12.75 -11.11 18.14
C SER A 215 13.19 -10.11 19.21
N PHE A 216 13.06 -10.49 20.48
CA PHE A 216 13.54 -9.67 21.58
C PHE A 216 15.03 -9.94 21.83
N ASN A 217 15.87 -8.91 21.67
CA ASN A 217 17.30 -9.01 21.97
C ASN A 217 17.52 -8.77 23.47
N LYS A 218 17.76 -9.85 24.22
CA LYS A 218 17.98 -9.79 25.68
C LYS A 218 19.21 -8.97 26.07
N ALA A 219 20.24 -8.90 25.23
CA ALA A 219 21.47 -8.16 25.56
C ALA A 219 21.28 -6.65 25.46
N LYS A 220 20.52 -6.20 24.45
CA LYS A 220 20.27 -4.77 24.23
C LYS A 220 18.92 -4.27 24.78
N GLN A 221 18.11 -5.17 25.35
CA GLN A 221 16.78 -4.87 25.91
C GLN A 221 15.83 -4.16 24.93
N HIS A 222 15.90 -4.49 23.64
CA HIS A 222 14.97 -3.97 22.64
C HIS A 222 14.54 -5.04 21.64
N TYR A 223 13.40 -4.80 20.98
CA TYR A 223 12.95 -5.63 19.87
C TYR A 223 13.79 -5.33 18.62
N GLU A 224 14.24 -6.38 17.95
CA GLU A 224 14.92 -6.32 16.67
C GLU A 224 14.06 -7.02 15.60
N ILE A 225 14.00 -6.40 14.42
CA ILE A 225 13.21 -6.87 13.29
C ILE A 225 14.17 -7.35 12.21
N ASN A 226 14.12 -8.65 11.88
CA ASN A 226 14.96 -9.22 10.84
C ASN A 226 14.26 -9.16 9.47
N TYR A 227 14.51 -8.08 8.73
CA TYR A 227 13.95 -7.89 7.38
C TYR A 227 14.47 -8.89 6.34
N SER A 228 15.59 -9.59 6.58
CA SER A 228 16.07 -10.63 5.66
C SER A 228 15.08 -11.80 5.56
N ARG A 229 14.32 -12.06 6.63
CA ARG A 229 13.26 -13.09 6.68
C ARG A 229 11.86 -12.53 6.38
N PHE A 230 11.75 -11.27 5.93
CA PHE A 230 10.46 -10.64 5.69
C PHE A 230 9.58 -11.43 4.71
N ASN A 231 10.19 -11.94 3.63
CA ASN A 231 9.53 -12.75 2.60
C ASN A 231 9.58 -14.26 2.88
N SER A 232 10.18 -14.67 3.99
CA SER A 232 10.39 -16.08 4.30
C SER A 232 9.08 -16.71 4.78
N VAL A 233 8.78 -17.88 4.23
CA VAL A 233 7.56 -18.65 4.49
C VAL A 233 7.94 -20.11 4.72
N PHE A 234 7.23 -20.77 5.61
CA PHE A 234 7.40 -22.20 5.91
C PHE A 234 6.08 -22.94 5.72
N GLN A 235 6.17 -24.22 5.37
CA GLN A 235 5.02 -25.06 5.11
C GLN A 235 4.40 -25.54 6.43
N VAL A 236 3.07 -25.56 6.47
CA VAL A 236 2.28 -26.00 7.63
C VAL A 236 1.17 -26.92 7.15
N ASP A 237 0.90 -27.97 7.92
CA ASP A 237 -0.20 -28.87 7.64
C ASP A 237 -1.52 -28.09 7.63
N THR A 238 -2.13 -28.00 6.45
CA THR A 238 -3.34 -27.24 6.19
C THR A 238 -4.25 -28.09 5.32
N PRO A 239 -5.55 -28.18 5.62
CA PRO A 239 -6.47 -28.96 4.83
C PRO A 239 -6.46 -28.56 3.35
N LEU A 240 -6.52 -29.54 2.46
CA LEU A 240 -6.53 -29.36 1.00
C LEU A 240 -7.95 -29.26 0.44
N CYS A 241 -8.89 -28.74 1.23
CA CYS A 241 -10.29 -28.56 0.86
C CYS A 241 -10.67 -27.07 0.78
N SER A 242 -11.82 -26.77 0.20
CA SER A 242 -12.38 -25.43 0.21
C SER A 242 -12.83 -25.01 1.61
N ALA A 243 -12.94 -23.70 1.85
CA ALA A 243 -13.41 -23.17 3.13
C ALA A 243 -14.82 -23.65 3.49
N GLN A 244 -15.69 -23.80 2.48
CA GLN A 244 -17.02 -24.37 2.67
C GLN A 244 -16.99 -25.80 3.25
N VAL A 245 -16.17 -26.68 2.66
CA VAL A 245 -16.07 -28.08 3.12
C VAL A 245 -15.42 -28.15 4.50
N LEU A 246 -14.43 -27.29 4.75
CA LEU A 246 -13.78 -27.20 6.05
C LEU A 246 -14.77 -26.80 7.16
N ASP A 247 -15.64 -25.82 6.89
CA ASP A 247 -16.66 -25.37 7.83
C ASP A 247 -17.78 -26.41 8.04
N SER A 248 -18.19 -27.13 7.00
CA SER A 248 -19.18 -28.21 7.16
C SER A 248 -18.63 -29.36 8.01
N VAL A 249 -17.39 -29.78 7.76
CA VAL A 249 -16.73 -30.83 8.55
C VAL A 249 -16.54 -30.38 10.00
N ALA A 250 -16.18 -29.12 10.23
CA ALA A 250 -16.06 -28.57 11.59
C ALA A 250 -17.39 -28.64 12.35
N LYS A 251 -18.51 -28.27 11.71
CA LYS A 251 -19.86 -28.34 12.28
C LYS A 251 -20.29 -29.78 12.57
N ASP A 252 -19.97 -30.73 11.71
CA ASP A 252 -20.27 -32.15 11.92
C ASP A 252 -19.53 -32.71 13.15
N ILE A 253 -18.24 -32.37 13.29
CA ILE A 253 -17.43 -32.76 14.47
C ILE A 253 -17.99 -32.14 15.76
N GLU A 254 -18.43 -30.88 15.74
CA GLU A 254 -19.07 -30.25 16.89
C GLU A 254 -20.40 -30.93 17.27
N ASN A 255 -21.21 -31.28 16.27
CA ASN A 255 -22.46 -32.00 16.46
C ASN A 255 -22.25 -33.40 17.06
N GLU A 256 -21.23 -34.14 16.61
CA GLU A 256 -20.88 -35.44 17.19
C GLU A 256 -20.40 -35.32 18.65
N LYS A 257 -19.55 -34.32 18.95
CA LYS A 257 -19.10 -34.03 20.33
C LYS A 257 -20.26 -33.65 21.25
N PHE A 258 -21.25 -32.93 20.72
CA PHE A 258 -22.44 -32.56 21.46
C PHE A 258 -23.37 -33.78 21.68
N CYS A 259 -23.51 -34.65 20.68
CA CYS A 259 -24.28 -35.88 20.78
C CYS A 259 -23.66 -36.87 21.78
N SER A 260 -22.32 -37.01 21.79
CA SER A 260 -21.61 -37.88 22.74
C SER A 260 -21.68 -37.35 24.18
N LYS A 261 -21.57 -36.02 24.38
CA LYS A 261 -21.83 -35.39 25.70
C LYS A 261 -23.25 -35.62 26.20
N ARG A 262 -24.26 -35.55 25.33
CA ARG A 262 -25.66 -35.89 25.72
C ARG A 262 -25.82 -37.35 26.11
N ARG A 263 -25.16 -38.30 25.44
CA ARG A 263 -25.21 -39.72 25.84
C ARG A 263 -24.60 -39.99 27.22
N LEU A 264 -23.58 -39.23 27.61
CA LEU A 264 -22.96 -39.34 28.94
C LEU A 264 -23.75 -38.62 30.05
N SER A 265 -24.67 -37.71 29.71
CA SER A 265 -25.49 -36.95 30.66
C SER A 265 -26.92 -37.47 30.83
N VAL A 266 -27.33 -38.52 30.11
CA VAL A 266 -28.61 -39.20 30.38
C VAL A 266 -28.40 -40.09 31.61
N PRO A 267 -29.08 -39.84 32.75
CA PRO A 267 -29.09 -40.81 33.83
C PRO A 267 -29.74 -42.08 33.28
N MET A 268 -29.04 -43.19 33.35
CA MET A 268 -29.58 -44.51 33.02
C MET A 268 -30.76 -44.77 33.97
N ASP A 269 -31.99 -44.53 33.49
CA ASP A 269 -33.20 -44.69 34.30
C ASP A 269 -33.38 -46.17 34.66
N ARG A 270 -33.10 -46.51 35.92
CA ARG A 270 -33.16 -47.88 36.48
C ARG A 270 -34.59 -48.44 36.56
N ARG A 271 -35.59 -47.83 35.93
CA ARG A 271 -37.00 -48.29 35.97
C ARG A 271 -37.39 -49.30 34.91
N PHE A 272 -36.54 -49.58 33.91
CA PHE A 272 -36.88 -50.54 32.84
C PHE A 272 -36.30 -51.97 33.00
N MET A 273 -35.56 -52.26 34.09
CA MET A 273 -35.01 -53.60 34.38
C MET A 273 -35.72 -54.31 35.56
N LYS A 274 -37.05 -54.28 35.62
CA LYS A 274 -37.83 -55.06 36.60
C LYS A 274 -39.09 -55.74 36.04
N LYS A 275 -39.07 -56.14 34.77
CA LYS A 275 -40.18 -56.93 34.18
C LYS A 275 -39.82 -58.27 33.56
N TYR A 276 -38.57 -58.71 33.66
CA TYR A 276 -38.15 -60.07 33.32
C TYR A 276 -37.13 -60.58 34.33
N SER A 277 -37.64 -61.08 35.45
CA SER A 277 -36.93 -61.93 36.41
C SER A 277 -38.03 -62.61 37.22
N MET A 278 -38.23 -63.90 36.92
CA MET A 278 -39.03 -64.95 37.58
C MET A 278 -39.92 -64.54 38.76
#